data_AF-A0A2G6UQS8-F1
#
_entry.id   AF-A0A2G6UQS8-F1
#
_cell.length_a   1.000
_cell.length_b   1.000
_cell.length_c   1.000
_cell.angle_alpha   90.00
_cell.angle_beta   90.00
_cell.angle_gamma   90.00
#
_symmetry.space_group_name_H-M   'P 1'
#
loop_
_entity.id
_entity.type
_entity.pdbx_description
1 polymer ?
#
loop_
_entity_poly.entity_id
_entity_poly.type
_entity_poly.pdbx_seq_one_letter_code
_entity_poly.pdbx_strand_id
1 'polypeptide(L)'
;MRKLIFTATLLFSSFLFAQSFETYANPKVSEIQKNFKFKKYSKKLLAEFSKQIVEEPNKIVTVSEFIPGEIIGWNNERGSYKSSQVFKINDGKLLAVETEPNSETFMKIINAYAPKNTYFEFNSIGGRNYDAEFVKKQKNGKYLMAINLIALKNDSDGSNSNFDNSSLYNLEYETLDFKTFKPLKIKKTESKNWITIK
;
A
#
# COMPACT_ATOMS: atom_id res chain seq x y z
N MET A 1 -62.40 -10.20 -54.94
CA MET A 1 -61.01 -10.30 -55.44
C MET A 1 -60.09 -9.53 -54.50
N ARG A 2 -58.95 -10.15 -54.14
CA ARG A 2 -57.79 -9.63 -53.40
C ARG A 2 -58.02 -9.13 -51.96
N LYS A 3 -57.90 -10.04 -50.99
CA LYS A 3 -57.62 -9.73 -49.58
C LYS A 3 -56.13 -9.40 -49.44
N LEU A 4 -55.80 -8.18 -49.05
CA LEU A 4 -54.47 -7.77 -48.61
C LEU A 4 -54.24 -8.33 -47.20
N ILE A 5 -53.24 -9.20 -47.06
CA ILE A 5 -52.77 -9.67 -45.75
C ILE A 5 -51.81 -8.58 -45.25
N PHE A 6 -52.24 -7.79 -44.27
CA PHE A 6 -51.34 -6.95 -43.49
C PHE A 6 -50.62 -7.86 -42.48
N THR A 7 -49.35 -8.14 -42.75
CA THR A 7 -48.42 -8.72 -41.79
C THR A 7 -48.13 -7.66 -40.72
N ALA A 8 -48.67 -7.84 -39.53
CA ALA A 8 -48.28 -7.05 -38.36
C ALA A 8 -46.85 -7.42 -37.96
N THR A 9 -45.89 -6.59 -38.35
CA THR A 9 -44.52 -6.69 -37.87
C THR A 9 -44.51 -6.25 -36.41
N LEU A 10 -44.34 -7.21 -35.49
CA LEU A 10 -44.03 -6.94 -34.09
C LEU A 10 -42.63 -6.33 -34.04
N LEU A 11 -42.55 -5.01 -34.10
CA LEU A 11 -41.34 -4.28 -33.71
C LEU A 11 -41.23 -4.38 -32.19
N PHE A 12 -40.54 -5.41 -31.72
CA PHE A 12 -39.94 -5.39 -30.40
C PHE A 12 -38.93 -4.24 -30.40
N SER A 13 -39.36 -3.07 -29.92
CA SER A 13 -38.46 -2.01 -29.51
C SER A 13 -37.67 -2.54 -28.32
N SER A 14 -36.52 -3.15 -28.60
CA SER A 14 -35.46 -3.29 -27.63
C SER A 14 -35.04 -1.89 -27.22
N PHE A 15 -35.68 -1.37 -26.17
CA PHE A 15 -35.06 -0.40 -25.29
C PHE A 15 -33.80 -1.07 -24.73
N LEU A 16 -32.71 -0.97 -25.48
CA LEU A 16 -31.38 -1.07 -24.93
C LEU A 16 -31.25 0.12 -23.99
N PHE A 17 -31.66 -0.08 -22.74
CA PHE A 17 -31.02 0.64 -21.65
C PHE A 17 -29.54 0.27 -21.74
N ALA A 18 -28.76 1.09 -22.44
CA ALA A 18 -27.37 1.27 -22.08
C ALA A 18 -27.40 1.85 -20.67
N GLN A 19 -27.52 0.99 -19.65
CA GLN A 19 -26.94 1.32 -18.37
C GLN A 19 -25.46 1.54 -18.68
N SER A 20 -25.06 2.80 -18.68
CA SER A 20 -23.67 3.15 -18.45
C SER A 20 -23.30 2.47 -17.13
N PHE A 21 -22.76 1.26 -17.21
CA PHE A 21 -22.02 0.69 -16.11
C PHE A 21 -20.79 1.59 -15.97
N GLU A 22 -20.92 2.60 -15.13
CA GLU A 22 -19.78 3.07 -14.37
C GLU A 22 -19.26 1.84 -13.59
N THR A 23 -18.32 1.10 -14.19
CA THR A 23 -17.64 -0.05 -13.59
C THR A 23 -16.63 0.43 -12.55
N TYR A 24 -17.12 1.18 -11.57
CA TYR A 24 -16.42 1.48 -10.32
C TYR A 24 -17.24 0.83 -9.20
N ALA A 25 -16.86 -0.38 -8.81
CA ALA A 25 -17.59 -1.12 -7.80
C ALA A 25 -16.62 -1.51 -6.70
N ASN A 26 -16.34 -0.54 -5.82
CA ASN A 26 -15.59 -0.75 -4.58
C ASN A 26 -15.91 -2.12 -3.98
N PRO A 27 -14.89 -2.85 -3.47
CA PRO A 27 -15.07 -4.25 -3.15
C PRO A 27 -16.15 -4.39 -2.09
N LYS A 28 -17.00 -5.40 -2.25
CA LYS A 28 -18.14 -5.57 -1.34
C LYS A 28 -17.62 -5.86 0.07
N VAL A 29 -18.32 -5.37 1.08
CA VAL A 29 -18.00 -5.66 2.50
C VAL A 29 -17.82 -7.16 2.75
N SER A 30 -18.64 -8.00 2.11
CA SER A 30 -18.54 -9.45 2.20
C SER A 30 -17.23 -10.02 1.63
N GLU A 31 -16.67 -9.41 0.58
CA GLU A 31 -15.41 -9.82 -0.05
C GLU A 31 -14.23 -9.42 0.84
N ILE A 32 -14.23 -8.18 1.34
CA ILE A 32 -13.24 -7.69 2.31
C ILE A 32 -13.20 -8.61 3.55
N GLN A 33 -14.36 -8.90 4.14
CA GLN A 33 -14.46 -9.69 5.37
C GLN A 33 -14.00 -11.15 5.20
N LYS A 34 -14.10 -11.73 3.99
CA LYS A 34 -13.61 -13.08 3.70
C LYS A 34 -12.09 -13.15 3.86
N ASN A 35 -11.38 -12.12 3.41
CA ASN A 35 -9.92 -12.07 3.40
C ASN A 35 -9.31 -11.71 4.77
N PHE A 36 -10.09 -11.11 5.67
CA PHE A 36 -9.60 -10.69 6.99
C PHE A 36 -9.67 -11.81 8.02
N LYS A 37 -8.61 -11.98 8.82
CA LYS A 37 -8.56 -12.95 9.93
C LYS A 37 -9.48 -12.53 11.07
N PHE A 38 -9.54 -11.24 11.42
CA PHE A 38 -10.50 -10.76 12.41
C PHE A 38 -11.92 -10.71 11.81
N LYS A 39 -12.85 -11.43 12.44
CA LYS A 39 -14.22 -11.62 11.90
C LYS A 39 -15.27 -10.69 12.50
N LYS A 40 -14.92 -9.86 13.49
CA LYS A 40 -15.87 -9.04 14.26
C LYS A 40 -15.83 -7.56 13.89
N TYR A 41 -15.36 -7.21 12.69
CA TYR A 41 -15.48 -5.82 12.23
C TYR A 41 -16.95 -5.43 12.11
N SER A 42 -17.27 -4.19 12.46
CA SER A 42 -18.62 -3.68 12.22
C SER A 42 -18.84 -3.53 10.71
N LYS A 43 -20.06 -3.85 10.24
CA LYS A 43 -20.42 -3.64 8.83
C LYS A 43 -20.24 -2.18 8.40
N LYS A 44 -20.50 -1.24 9.32
CA LYS A 44 -20.32 0.20 9.10
C LYS A 44 -18.86 0.54 8.83
N LEU A 45 -17.93 0.06 9.65
CA LEU A 45 -16.49 0.30 9.47
C LEU A 45 -15.99 -0.26 8.14
N LEU A 46 -16.38 -1.49 7.78
CA LEU A 46 -15.97 -2.09 6.51
C LEU A 46 -16.58 -1.38 5.30
N ALA A 47 -17.80 -0.86 5.43
CA ALA A 47 -18.41 -0.05 4.38
C ALA A 47 -17.69 1.30 4.22
N GLU A 48 -17.27 1.93 5.32
CA GLU A 48 -16.43 3.13 5.28
C GLU A 48 -15.08 2.83 4.64
N PHE A 49 -14.44 1.70 4.99
CA PHE A 49 -13.17 1.28 4.40
C PHE A 49 -13.30 1.02 2.89
N SER A 50 -14.34 0.29 2.47
CA SER A 50 -14.65 0.05 1.05
C SER A 50 -14.78 1.36 0.27
N LYS A 51 -15.37 2.42 0.85
CA LYS A 51 -15.46 3.75 0.22
C LYS A 51 -14.14 4.49 0.08
N GLN A 52 -13.13 4.17 0.89
CA GLN A 52 -11.79 4.78 0.78
C GLN A 52 -10.94 4.13 -0.32
N ILE A 53 -11.36 2.98 -0.84
CA ILE A 53 -10.63 2.28 -1.89
C ILE A 53 -10.84 3.03 -3.20
N VAL A 54 -9.75 3.52 -3.76
CA VAL A 54 -9.77 4.17 -5.07
C VAL A 54 -9.53 3.09 -6.14
N GLU A 55 -10.61 2.62 -6.75
CA GLU A 55 -10.55 1.67 -7.86
C GLU A 55 -10.36 2.40 -9.20
N GLU A 56 -9.38 1.95 -10.00
CA GLU A 56 -9.33 2.28 -11.42
C GLU A 56 -9.88 1.08 -12.24
N PRO A 57 -10.58 1.32 -13.37
CA PRO A 57 -11.16 0.24 -14.17
C PRO A 57 -10.10 -0.78 -14.61
N ASN A 58 -10.44 -2.07 -14.51
CA ASN A 58 -9.60 -3.21 -14.92
C ASN A 58 -8.32 -3.41 -14.07
N LYS A 59 -8.31 -2.97 -12.81
CA LYS A 59 -7.20 -3.21 -11.87
C LYS A 59 -7.63 -3.96 -10.61
N ILE A 60 -6.72 -4.81 -10.13
CA ILE A 60 -6.94 -5.61 -8.93
C ILE A 60 -6.52 -4.76 -7.74
N VAL A 61 -7.48 -4.39 -6.90
CA VAL A 61 -7.18 -3.86 -5.57
C VAL A 61 -6.88 -5.02 -4.64
N THR A 62 -5.75 -4.93 -3.94
CA THR A 62 -5.45 -5.85 -2.85
C THR A 62 -5.83 -5.20 -1.54
N VAL A 63 -6.75 -5.82 -0.80
CA VAL A 63 -7.09 -5.45 0.58
C VAL A 63 -6.30 -6.32 1.55
N SER A 64 -5.70 -5.70 2.56
CA SER A 64 -4.82 -6.36 3.52
C SER A 64 -5.26 -6.07 4.95
N GLU A 65 -5.19 -7.10 5.79
CA GLU A 65 -5.26 -6.97 7.24
C GLU A 65 -3.87 -7.21 7.81
N PHE A 66 -3.16 -6.11 8.08
CA PHE A 66 -1.78 -6.13 8.55
C PHE A 66 -1.70 -6.58 10.01
N ILE A 67 -2.56 -6.02 10.86
CA ILE A 67 -2.70 -6.42 12.27
C ILE A 67 -4.18 -6.70 12.52
N PRO A 68 -4.57 -7.96 12.82
CA PRO A 68 -5.97 -8.33 12.98
C PRO A 68 -6.73 -7.48 13.99
N GLY A 69 -7.82 -6.88 13.53
CA GLY A 69 -8.70 -6.01 14.31
C GLY A 69 -8.20 -4.56 14.47
N GLU A 70 -7.01 -4.22 13.98
CA GLU A 70 -6.35 -2.97 14.35
C GLU A 70 -5.79 -2.19 13.15
N ILE A 71 -5.07 -2.84 12.23
CA ILE A 71 -4.46 -2.16 11.08
C ILE A 71 -4.89 -2.87 9.80
N ILE A 72 -5.54 -2.13 8.91
CA ILE A 72 -5.98 -2.58 7.59
C ILE A 72 -5.52 -1.60 6.52
N GLY A 73 -5.49 -2.03 5.27
CA GLY A 73 -5.21 -1.11 4.17
C GLY A 73 -5.48 -1.73 2.83
N TRP A 74 -5.27 -0.92 1.80
CA TRP A 74 -5.43 -1.34 0.42
C TRP A 74 -4.24 -0.85 -0.39
N ASN A 75 -3.96 -1.56 -1.48
CA ASN A 75 -3.07 -1.08 -2.52
C ASN A 75 -3.65 -1.40 -3.90
N ASN A 76 -3.26 -0.57 -4.86
CA ASN A 76 -3.55 -0.72 -6.27
C ASN A 76 -2.24 -0.49 -7.05
N GLU A 77 -1.83 -1.50 -7.81
CA GLU A 77 -0.64 -1.45 -8.64
C GLU A 77 -1.02 -1.15 -10.09
N ARG A 78 -0.55 -0.01 -10.60
CA ARG A 78 -0.80 0.52 -11.94
C ARG A 78 0.50 0.65 -12.72
N GLY A 79 0.98 -0.45 -13.30
CA GLY A 79 2.22 -0.40 -14.09
C GLY A 79 3.35 0.15 -13.22
N SER A 80 3.87 1.35 -13.55
CA SER A 80 4.90 2.04 -12.76
C SER A 80 4.40 2.86 -11.57
N TYR A 81 3.09 3.02 -11.39
CA TYR A 81 2.51 3.76 -10.26
C TYR A 81 1.89 2.80 -9.25
N LYS A 82 1.99 3.12 -7.97
CA LYS A 82 1.31 2.40 -6.88
C LYS A 82 0.56 3.42 -6.03
N SER A 83 -0.71 3.18 -5.77
CA SER A 83 -1.46 3.88 -4.73
C SER A 83 -1.76 2.92 -3.60
N SER A 84 -1.63 3.39 -2.38
CA SER A 84 -1.87 2.63 -1.18
C SER A 84 -2.39 3.54 -0.09
N GLN A 85 -3.15 2.96 0.83
CA GLN A 85 -3.49 3.64 2.07
C GLN A 85 -3.63 2.64 3.20
N VAL A 86 -3.05 3.00 4.34
CA VAL A 86 -3.10 2.20 5.57
C VAL A 86 -3.89 2.97 6.62
N PHE A 87 -4.75 2.24 7.33
CA PHE A 87 -5.61 2.77 8.36
C PHE A 87 -5.40 2.03 9.68
N LYS A 88 -5.27 2.80 10.75
CA LYS A 88 -5.46 2.32 12.11
C LYS A 88 -6.93 2.44 12.48
N ILE A 89 -7.48 1.37 13.03
CA ILE A 89 -8.81 1.34 13.60
C ILE A 89 -8.70 1.79 15.05
N ASN A 90 -9.33 2.91 15.37
CA ASN A 90 -9.42 3.42 16.73
C ASN A 90 -10.86 3.80 17.04
N ASP A 91 -11.41 3.23 18.12
CA ASP A 91 -12.80 3.45 18.55
C ASP A 91 -13.82 3.31 17.41
N GLY A 92 -13.63 2.30 16.56
CA GLY A 92 -14.52 2.01 15.43
C GLY A 92 -14.44 3.03 14.28
N LYS A 93 -13.38 3.85 14.22
CA LYS A 93 -13.11 4.78 13.13
C LYS A 93 -11.82 4.41 12.39
N LEU A 94 -11.76 4.74 11.10
CA LEU A 94 -10.56 4.62 10.28
C LEU A 94 -9.73 5.89 10.40
N LEU A 95 -8.47 5.76 10.81
CA LEU A 95 -7.50 6.84 10.85
C LEU A 95 -6.37 6.49 9.89
N ALA A 96 -6.17 7.29 8.85
CA ALA A 96 -5.03 7.10 7.94
C ALA A 96 -3.72 7.26 8.72
N VAL A 97 -2.74 6.41 8.42
CA VAL A 97 -1.43 6.43 9.07
C VAL A 97 -0.31 6.40 8.03
N GLU A 98 0.76 7.11 8.31
CA GLU A 98 1.99 7.02 7.53
C GLU A 98 2.79 5.81 8.00
N THR A 99 3.21 4.99 7.05
CA THR A 99 4.00 3.79 7.33
C THR A 99 5.49 4.04 7.15
N GLU A 100 5.87 5.04 6.36
CA GLU A 100 7.26 5.40 6.08
C GLU A 100 7.69 6.62 6.90
N PRO A 101 8.90 6.60 7.51
CA PRO A 101 9.39 7.74 8.27
C PRO A 101 9.89 8.86 7.35
N ASN A 102 9.16 9.98 7.33
CA ASN A 102 9.52 11.16 6.53
C ASN A 102 10.24 12.26 7.35
N SER A 103 11.16 11.90 8.23
CA SER A 103 11.90 12.89 9.04
C SER A 103 13.39 12.92 8.73
N GLU A 104 13.93 14.12 8.58
CA GLU A 104 15.37 14.35 8.40
C GLU A 104 16.19 13.70 9.51
N THR A 105 15.70 13.77 10.76
CA THR A 105 16.31 13.13 11.92
C THR A 105 16.43 11.61 11.73
N PHE A 106 15.37 10.94 11.25
CA PHE A 106 15.41 9.50 10.99
C PHE A 106 16.43 9.17 9.90
N MET A 107 16.40 9.93 8.80
CA MET A 107 17.33 9.74 7.69
C MET A 107 18.79 9.95 8.11
N LYS A 108 19.06 10.94 8.96
CA LYS A 108 20.40 11.20 9.51
C LYS A 108 20.90 10.02 10.36
N ILE A 109 20.04 9.41 11.18
CA ILE A 109 20.40 8.25 12.00
C ILE A 109 20.79 7.07 11.12
N ILE A 110 19.97 6.71 10.13
CA ILE A 110 20.26 5.54 9.28
C ILE A 110 21.47 5.78 8.37
N ASN A 111 21.68 7.01 7.89
CA ASN A 111 22.82 7.36 7.03
C ASN A 111 24.17 7.29 7.74
N ALA A 112 24.21 7.34 9.08
CA ALA A 112 25.43 7.05 9.84
C ALA A 112 25.92 5.60 9.67
N TYR A 113 25.07 4.71 9.16
CA TYR A 113 25.37 3.29 8.91
C TYR A 113 25.54 2.99 7.41
N ALA A 114 25.51 4.00 6.55
CA ALA A 114 25.71 3.81 5.13
C ALA A 114 27.17 3.37 4.83
N PRO A 115 27.39 2.54 3.81
CA PRO A 115 28.74 2.28 3.30
C PRO A 115 29.50 3.56 2.95
N LYS A 116 30.83 3.44 2.90
CA LYS A 116 31.70 4.58 2.55
C LYS A 116 31.30 5.18 1.20
N ASN A 117 31.21 6.51 1.13
CA ASN A 117 30.84 7.29 -0.04
C ASN A 117 29.42 6.96 -0.58
N THR A 118 28.53 6.50 0.29
CA THR A 118 27.13 6.26 -0.06
C THR A 118 26.19 6.89 0.96
N TYR A 119 24.93 7.03 0.57
CA TYR A 119 23.82 7.38 1.43
C TYR A 119 22.64 6.46 1.16
N PHE A 120 21.77 6.28 2.16
CA PHE A 120 20.54 5.53 2.03
C PHE A 120 19.39 6.43 1.60
N GLU A 121 18.62 5.90 0.65
CA GLU A 121 17.27 6.34 0.35
C GLU A 121 16.30 5.18 0.52
N PHE A 122 15.02 5.49 0.73
CA PHE A 122 13.98 4.48 0.60
C PHE A 122 13.96 3.96 -0.82
N ASN A 123 13.80 2.65 -0.96
CA ASN A 123 13.78 2.03 -2.26
C ASN A 123 12.53 2.49 -3.04
N SER A 124 12.69 3.52 -3.87
CA SER A 124 11.69 3.98 -4.82
C SER A 124 12.17 3.72 -6.25
N ILE A 125 11.62 2.71 -6.92
CA ILE A 125 12.00 2.38 -8.31
C ILE A 125 10.99 3.00 -9.26
N GLY A 126 11.42 3.99 -10.07
CA GLY A 126 10.59 4.58 -11.11
C GLY A 126 9.29 5.22 -10.59
N GLY A 127 9.32 5.79 -9.38
CA GLY A 127 8.14 6.36 -8.71
C GLY A 127 7.32 5.35 -7.88
N ARG A 128 7.74 4.08 -7.78
CA ARG A 128 7.10 3.08 -6.91
C ARG A 128 7.67 3.17 -5.50
N ASN A 129 6.93 3.75 -4.56
CA ASN A 129 7.24 3.60 -3.14
C ASN A 129 6.77 2.23 -2.67
N TYR A 130 7.70 1.40 -2.22
CA TYR A 130 7.36 0.14 -1.58
C TYR A 130 6.98 0.41 -0.13
N ASP A 131 5.66 0.48 0.13
CA ASP A 131 5.14 0.57 1.49
C ASP A 131 5.90 -0.35 2.44
N ALA A 132 6.22 0.17 3.60
CA ALA A 132 6.79 -0.63 4.67
C ALA A 132 5.88 -1.82 5.04
N GLU A 133 6.51 -2.95 5.30
CA GLU A 133 5.86 -4.17 5.74
C GLU A 133 5.60 -4.12 7.24
N PHE A 134 4.38 -4.49 7.65
CA PHE A 134 4.05 -4.76 9.05
C PHE A 134 4.54 -6.16 9.44
N VAL A 135 5.63 -6.22 10.21
CA VAL A 135 6.16 -7.50 10.70
C VAL A 135 5.29 -8.07 11.82
N LYS A 136 5.01 -7.25 12.85
CA LYS A 136 4.12 -7.62 13.97
C LYS A 136 3.83 -6.44 14.89
N LYS A 137 2.79 -6.55 15.71
CA LYS A 137 2.66 -5.79 16.96
C LYS A 137 3.45 -6.46 18.07
N GLN A 138 4.28 -5.69 18.76
CA GLN A 138 5.12 -6.13 19.86
C GLN A 138 4.35 -6.10 21.19
N LYS A 139 4.86 -6.82 22.21
CA LYS A 139 4.23 -6.90 23.53
C LYS A 139 4.11 -5.54 24.23
N ASN A 140 5.01 -4.61 23.93
CA ASN A 140 5.01 -3.24 24.45
C ASN A 140 4.05 -2.30 23.67
N GLY A 141 3.22 -2.84 22.77
CA GLY A 141 2.25 -2.08 21.98
C GLY A 141 2.81 -1.45 20.70
N LYS A 142 4.13 -1.42 20.51
CA LYS A 142 4.76 -0.87 19.30
C LYS A 142 4.58 -1.78 18.09
N TYR A 143 4.54 -1.21 16.91
CA TYR A 143 4.57 -1.95 15.64
C TYR A 143 6.02 -2.08 15.18
N LEU A 144 6.42 -3.30 14.87
CA LEU A 144 7.68 -3.58 14.18
C LEU A 144 7.40 -3.56 12.68
N MET A 145 8.19 -2.78 11.96
CA MET A 145 8.06 -2.55 10.53
C MET A 145 9.38 -2.82 9.83
N ALA A 146 9.30 -3.20 8.56
CA ALA A 146 10.46 -3.43 7.71
C ALA A 146 10.31 -2.67 6.38
N ILE A 147 11.39 -2.09 5.90
CA ILE A 147 11.43 -1.46 4.57
C ILE A 147 12.78 -1.72 3.91
N ASN A 148 12.78 -1.68 2.57
CA ASN A 148 14.00 -1.77 1.79
C ASN A 148 14.58 -0.36 1.56
N LEU A 149 15.90 -0.27 1.70
CA LEU A 149 16.68 0.91 1.36
C LEU A 149 17.57 0.59 0.16
N ILE A 150 17.91 1.62 -0.60
CA ILE A 150 18.97 1.59 -1.60
C ILE A 150 20.16 2.40 -1.06
N ALA A 151 21.37 1.86 -1.17
CA ALA A 151 22.60 2.62 -0.98
C ALA A 151 23.05 3.24 -2.31
N LEU A 152 22.94 4.56 -2.43
CA LEU A 152 23.32 5.36 -3.59
C LEU A 152 24.69 5.99 -3.38
N LYS A 153 25.47 6.17 -4.46
CA LYS A 153 26.79 6.80 -4.35
C LYS A 153 26.64 8.31 -4.24
N ASN A 154 27.52 8.91 -3.44
CA ASN A 154 27.72 10.37 -3.47
C ASN A 154 28.48 10.70 -4.76
N ASP A 155 27.77 11.07 -5.82
CA ASP A 155 28.42 11.59 -7.02
C ASP A 155 28.86 13.03 -6.77
N SER A 156 30.11 13.34 -7.13
CA SER A 156 30.77 14.63 -6.88
C SER A 156 30.19 15.80 -7.67
N ASP A 157 29.26 15.56 -8.60
CA ASP A 157 28.66 16.55 -9.50
C ASP A 157 27.16 16.78 -9.26
N GLY A 158 26.56 16.11 -8.27
CA GLY A 158 25.12 16.24 -7.97
C GLY A 158 24.21 15.54 -8.97
N SER A 159 24.74 14.69 -9.87
CA SER A 159 23.93 13.84 -10.73
C SER A 159 23.40 12.61 -9.97
N ASN A 160 22.21 12.13 -10.34
CA ASN A 160 21.61 10.95 -9.73
C ASN A 160 22.42 9.70 -10.12
N SER A 161 23.04 9.08 -9.13
CA SER A 161 23.89 7.90 -9.32
C SER A 161 23.16 6.74 -10.00
N ASN A 162 23.88 6.05 -10.89
CA ASN A 162 23.41 4.89 -11.64
C ASN A 162 22.85 3.80 -10.69
N PHE A 163 21.54 3.55 -10.75
CA PHE A 163 20.85 2.51 -9.99
C PHE A 163 21.47 1.10 -10.18
N ASP A 164 22.08 0.86 -11.34
CA ASP A 164 22.63 -0.44 -11.75
C ASP A 164 23.72 -1.00 -10.83
N ASN A 165 24.37 -0.16 -10.00
CA ASN A 165 25.39 -0.60 -9.04
C ASN A 165 25.01 -0.33 -7.58
N SER A 166 23.74 -0.06 -7.31
CA SER A 166 23.25 0.20 -5.97
C SER A 166 23.02 -1.11 -5.19
N SER A 167 23.32 -1.10 -3.90
CA SER A 167 23.10 -2.27 -3.03
C SER A 167 21.81 -2.11 -2.24
N LEU A 168 21.07 -3.20 -2.08
CA LEU A 168 19.83 -3.23 -1.29
C LEU A 168 20.11 -3.57 0.18
N TYR A 169 19.36 -2.90 1.05
CA TYR A 169 19.42 -3.09 2.49
C TYR A 169 18.01 -3.26 3.04
N ASN A 170 17.89 -4.07 4.09
CA ASN A 170 16.66 -4.17 4.87
C ASN A 170 16.84 -3.37 6.15
N LEU A 171 15.91 -2.47 6.44
CA LEU A 171 15.83 -1.72 7.68
C LEU A 171 14.61 -2.21 8.48
N GLU A 172 14.84 -2.56 9.74
CA GLU A 172 13.76 -2.72 10.72
C GLU A 172 13.70 -1.50 11.64
N TYR A 173 12.48 -1.03 11.90
CA TYR A 173 12.20 0.11 12.76
C TYR A 173 10.87 -0.11 13.48
N GLU A 174 10.61 0.71 14.51
CA GLU A 174 9.37 0.64 15.28
C GLU A 174 8.69 1.99 15.43
N THR A 175 7.37 1.94 15.59
CA THR A 175 6.54 3.10 15.93
C THR A 175 5.41 2.69 16.88
N LEU A 176 4.92 3.62 17.68
CA LEU A 176 3.71 3.45 18.50
C LEU A 176 2.51 4.21 17.92
N ASP A 177 2.79 5.32 17.24
CA ASP A 177 1.85 6.38 16.90
C ASP A 177 1.80 6.71 15.41
N PHE A 178 2.64 6.07 14.59
CA PHE A 178 2.81 6.36 13.16
C PHE A 178 3.22 7.81 12.85
N LYS A 179 3.91 8.45 13.82
CA LYS A 179 4.46 9.80 13.70
C LYS A 179 5.94 9.80 14.09
N THR A 180 6.25 9.07 15.15
CA THR A 180 7.60 8.93 15.68
C THR A 180 8.09 7.52 15.36
N PHE A 181 9.22 7.46 14.65
CA PHE A 181 9.81 6.20 14.21
C PHE A 181 11.20 6.06 14.79
N LYS A 182 11.53 4.85 15.25
CA LYS A 182 12.84 4.53 15.80
C LYS A 182 13.49 3.43 14.96
N PRO A 183 14.60 3.70 14.27
CA PRO A 183 15.34 2.65 13.59
C PRO A 183 15.95 1.69 14.63
N LEU A 184 15.96 0.39 14.32
CA LEU A 184 16.40 -0.65 15.24
C LEU A 184 17.64 -1.37 14.73
N LYS A 185 17.60 -1.83 13.48
CA LYS A 185 18.70 -2.57 12.87
C LYS A 185 18.61 -2.52 11.36
N ILE A 186 19.78 -2.64 10.72
CA ILE A 186 19.93 -2.63 9.27
C ILE A 186 20.83 -3.79 8.84
N LYS A 187 20.56 -4.35 7.67
CA LYS A 187 21.47 -5.31 7.04
C LYS A 187 21.44 -5.15 5.53
N LYS A 188 22.54 -5.54 4.88
CA LYS A 188 22.51 -5.80 3.43
C LYS A 188 21.56 -6.96 3.14
N THR A 189 20.76 -6.90 2.07
CA THR A 189 19.69 -7.89 1.83
C THR A 189 20.21 -9.32 1.74
N GLU A 190 21.36 -9.54 1.08
CA GLU A 190 22.04 -10.84 0.96
C GLU A 190 22.82 -11.26 2.22
N SER A 191 22.98 -10.36 3.19
CA SER A 191 23.67 -10.65 4.44
C SER A 191 22.73 -11.35 5.43
N LYS A 192 23.33 -12.23 6.25
CA LYS A 192 22.67 -12.80 7.44
C LYS A 192 22.87 -11.93 8.69
N ASN A 193 23.84 -11.01 8.66
CA ASN A 193 24.27 -10.26 9.82
C ASN A 193 23.53 -8.92 9.89
N TRP A 194 22.81 -8.73 10.99
CA TRP A 194 22.17 -7.46 11.35
C TRP A 194 23.14 -6.57 12.10
N ILE A 195 23.12 -5.28 11.78
CA ILE A 195 23.80 -4.22 12.52
C ILE A 195 22.74 -3.50 13.36
N THR A 196 22.91 -3.48 14.67
CA THR A 196 22.03 -2.72 15.58
C THR A 196 22.33 -1.24 15.48
N ILE A 197 21.27 -0.44 15.34
CA ILE A 197 21.32 1.03 15.31
C ILE A 197 21.18 1.54 16.75
N LYS A 198 22.07 2.45 17.15
CA LYS A 198 22.17 3.00 18.50
C LYS A 198 21.64 4.42 18.57
#